data_AF-A0A7K5GBX6-F1
#
_entry.id   AF-A0A7K5GBX6-F1
#
_cell.length_a   1.000
_cell.length_b   1.000
_cell.length_c   1.000
_cell.angle_alpha   90.00
_cell.angle_beta   90.00
_cell.angle_gamma   90.00
#
_symmetry.space_group_name_H-M   'P 1'
#
loop_
_entity.id
_entity.type
_entity.pdbx_description
1 polymer ?
#
loop_
_entity_poly.entity_id
_entity_poly.type
_entity_poly.pdbx_seq_one_letter_code
_entity_poly.pdbx_strand_id
1 'polypeptide(L)'
;GIGGAFQYGLQVSIINSPAEYIKSFIRETWLKRYGSSPSEEMITLMWSFVVSVYSIGGLLGSLPAGYLSVRFGRKKAMLFVNIPALLSAALMGLSRLCGSFEMIIAGRLFSGVCGGLALNIHFMYAGECAPRNLRGLITITASTAIALGKFVGFALGLREVLGVDALWPILMAFNALPALVQLLTLPFFPESPRYLLIDKKDKEGCI
;
A
#
# COMPACT_ATOMS: atom_id res chain seq x y z
N GLY A 1 -13.14 6.08 -5.05
CA GLY A 1 -12.94 6.63 -3.68
C GLY A 1 -11.47 6.65 -3.34
N ILE A 2 -11.02 7.66 -2.60
CA ILE A 2 -9.60 8.05 -2.63
C ILE A 2 -8.69 7.07 -1.86
N GLY A 3 -9.09 6.52 -0.71
CA GLY A 3 -8.20 5.76 0.20
C GLY A 3 -7.34 4.66 -0.43
N GLY A 4 -7.92 3.50 -0.78
CA GLY A 4 -7.15 2.33 -1.21
C GLY A 4 -6.49 2.43 -2.59
N ALA A 5 -7.16 3.07 -3.54
CA ALA A 5 -6.64 3.26 -4.90
C ALA A 5 -5.45 4.25 -4.93
N PHE A 6 -5.54 5.32 -4.14
CA PHE A 6 -4.44 6.29 -3.99
C PHE A 6 -3.23 5.65 -3.32
N GLN A 7 -3.41 4.91 -2.22
CA GLN A 7 -2.33 4.20 -1.53
C GLN A 7 -1.57 3.26 -2.45
N TYR A 8 -2.29 2.49 -3.27
CA TYR A 8 -1.67 1.62 -4.26
C TYR A 8 -0.80 2.41 -5.26
N GLY A 9 -1.33 3.50 -5.83
CA GLY A 9 -0.57 4.34 -6.76
C GLY A 9 0.67 4.98 -6.12
N LEU A 10 0.55 5.41 -4.86
CA LEU A 10 1.62 5.98 -4.06
C LEU A 10 2.75 4.96 -3.83
N GLN A 11 2.43 3.72 -3.44
CA GLN A 11 3.42 2.67 -3.17
C GLN A 11 4.18 2.18 -4.41
N VAL A 12 3.54 2.24 -5.58
CA VAL A 12 4.16 1.89 -6.86
C VAL A 12 5.16 2.97 -7.32
N SER A 13 4.95 4.22 -6.96
CA SER A 13 5.78 5.36 -7.39
C SER A 13 6.91 5.68 -6.42
N ILE A 14 6.63 5.64 -5.11
CA ILE A 14 7.58 6.03 -4.05
C ILE A 14 8.89 5.22 -4.09
N ILE A 15 8.87 3.96 -4.51
CA ILE A 15 10.06 3.10 -4.53
C ILE A 15 11.14 3.57 -5.52
N ASN A 16 10.78 4.34 -6.55
CA ASN A 16 11.70 4.71 -7.62
C ASN A 16 12.69 5.80 -7.17
N SER A 17 12.23 6.79 -6.42
CA SER A 17 13.06 7.93 -6.02
C SER A 17 14.21 7.55 -5.06
N PRO A 18 14.00 6.73 -4.02
CA PRO A 18 15.08 6.34 -3.11
C PRO A 18 15.88 5.12 -3.59
N ALA A 19 15.74 4.67 -4.84
CA ALA A 19 16.37 3.43 -5.32
C ALA A 19 17.89 3.42 -5.11
N GLU A 20 18.58 4.49 -5.48
CA GLU A 20 20.04 4.60 -5.33
C GLU A 20 20.45 4.71 -3.85
N TYR A 21 19.66 5.37 -3.01
CA TYR A 21 19.90 5.45 -1.57
C TYR A 21 19.72 4.08 -0.89
N ILE A 22 18.70 3.31 -1.28
CA ILE A 22 18.46 1.97 -0.73
C ILE A 22 19.57 1.01 -1.16
N LYS A 23 20.02 1.05 -2.43
CA LYS A 23 21.17 0.26 -2.90
C LYS A 23 22.44 0.61 -2.12
N SER A 24 22.68 1.90 -1.89
CA SER A 24 23.82 2.36 -1.09
C SER A 24 23.72 1.88 0.36
N PHE A 25 22.54 1.95 0.98
CA PHE A 25 22.28 1.42 2.31
C PHE A 25 22.50 -0.10 2.41
N ILE A 26 22.09 -0.86 1.38
CA ILE A 26 22.36 -2.31 1.30
C ILE A 26 23.88 -2.55 1.27
N ARG A 27 24.61 -1.81 0.43
CA ARG A 27 26.08 -1.91 0.32
C ARG A 27 26.75 -1.61 1.66
N GLU A 28 26.39 -0.52 2.34
CA GLU A 28 26.94 -0.14 3.64
C GLU A 28 26.63 -1.17 4.73
N THR A 29 25.39 -1.67 4.77
CA THR A 29 24.96 -2.66 5.76
C THR A 29 25.69 -3.99 5.55
N TRP A 30 25.88 -4.39 4.30
CA TRP A 30 26.62 -5.60 3.95
C TRP A 30 28.08 -5.49 4.35
N LEU A 31 28.73 -4.37 4.03
CA LEU A 31 30.13 -4.11 4.39
C LEU A 31 30.33 -4.17 5.91
N LYS A 32 29.40 -3.58 6.69
CA LYS A 32 29.45 -3.62 8.16
C LYS A 32 29.31 -5.03 8.73
N ARG A 33 28.54 -5.91 8.09
CA ARG A 33 28.29 -7.28 8.60
C ARG A 33 29.33 -8.30 8.16
N TYR A 34 29.80 -8.21 6.92
CA TYR A 34 30.63 -9.24 6.29
C TYR A 34 32.07 -8.78 6.00
N GLY A 35 32.39 -7.49 6.18
CA GLY A 35 33.73 -6.94 5.95
C GLY A 35 34.15 -6.86 4.49
N SER A 36 33.31 -7.29 3.54
CA SER A 36 33.52 -7.23 2.10
C SER A 36 32.42 -6.42 1.41
N SER A 37 32.75 -5.73 0.31
CA SER A 37 31.71 -5.08 -0.51
C SER A 37 31.03 -6.13 -1.38
N PRO A 38 29.69 -6.18 -1.43
CA PRO A 38 28.98 -7.05 -2.36
C PRO A 38 29.25 -6.63 -3.81
N SER A 39 29.16 -7.56 -4.75
CA SER A 39 29.25 -7.26 -6.18
C SER A 39 28.05 -6.44 -6.66
N GLU A 40 28.23 -5.64 -7.72
CA GLU A 40 27.14 -4.85 -8.30
C GLU A 40 25.97 -5.71 -8.81
N GLU A 41 26.28 -6.91 -9.30
CA GLU A 41 25.28 -7.92 -9.68
C GLU A 41 24.42 -8.32 -8.48
N MET A 42 25.04 -8.57 -7.33
CA MET A 42 24.33 -8.95 -6.11
C MET A 42 23.44 -7.82 -5.59
N ILE A 43 23.92 -6.56 -5.60
CA ILE A 43 23.12 -5.39 -5.23
C ILE A 43 21.90 -5.27 -6.16
N THR A 44 22.10 -5.46 -7.47
CA THR A 44 21.04 -5.38 -8.47
C THR A 44 20.00 -6.50 -8.27
N LEU A 45 20.44 -7.72 -7.97
CA LEU A 45 19.56 -8.84 -7.62
C LEU A 45 18.74 -8.56 -6.37
N MET A 46 19.38 -8.06 -5.31
CA MET A 46 18.69 -7.70 -4.06
C MET A 46 17.66 -6.60 -4.28
N TRP A 47 18.02 -5.55 -5.02
CA TRP A 47 17.09 -4.49 -5.39
C TRP A 47 15.90 -5.03 -6.20
N SER A 48 16.16 -5.88 -7.19
CA SER A 48 15.11 -6.50 -8.00
C SER A 48 14.17 -7.35 -7.15
N PHE A 49 14.71 -8.04 -6.14
CA PHE A 49 13.92 -8.80 -5.17
C PHE A 49 13.05 -7.89 -4.28
N VAL A 50 13.59 -6.76 -3.79
CA VAL A 50 12.84 -5.75 -3.02
C VAL A 50 11.68 -5.16 -3.83
N VAL A 51 11.86 -4.98 -5.14
CA VAL A 51 10.81 -4.48 -6.04
C VAL A 51 9.77 -5.57 -6.31
N SER A 52 10.18 -6.80 -6.62
CA SER A 52 9.28 -7.90 -7.01
C SER A 52 8.46 -8.48 -5.85
N VAL A 53 8.99 -8.47 -4.63
CA VAL A 53 8.27 -8.97 -3.43
C VAL A 53 6.98 -8.20 -3.17
N TYR A 54 6.89 -6.94 -3.60
CA TYR A 54 5.64 -6.17 -3.55
C TYR A 54 4.52 -6.82 -4.36
N SER A 55 4.84 -7.32 -5.56
CA SER A 55 3.88 -8.02 -6.41
C SER A 55 3.43 -9.35 -5.80
N ILE A 56 4.35 -10.08 -5.16
CA ILE A 56 4.05 -11.31 -4.41
C ILE A 56 3.10 -10.98 -3.25
N GLY A 57 3.38 -9.93 -2.49
CA GLY A 57 2.49 -9.44 -1.45
C GLY A 57 1.10 -9.08 -2.00
N GLY A 58 1.04 -8.40 -3.15
CA GLY A 58 -0.20 -8.07 -3.84
C GLY A 58 -1.06 -9.29 -4.18
N LEU A 59 -0.43 -10.36 -4.67
CA LEU A 59 -1.10 -11.65 -4.91
C LEU A 59 -1.65 -12.23 -3.61
N LEU A 60 -0.81 -12.33 -2.57
CA LEU A 60 -1.20 -12.87 -1.27
C LEU A 60 -2.31 -12.07 -0.59
N GLY A 61 -2.34 -10.74 -0.78
CA GLY A 61 -3.42 -9.88 -0.29
C GLY A 61 -4.71 -9.99 -1.10
N SER A 62 -4.62 -10.31 -2.40
CA SER A 62 -5.80 -10.40 -3.27
C SER A 62 -6.64 -11.66 -3.00
N LEU A 63 -5.99 -12.78 -2.65
CA LEU A 63 -6.67 -14.07 -2.38
C LEU A 63 -7.73 -14.00 -1.26
N PRO A 64 -7.40 -13.50 -0.04
CA PRO A 64 -8.38 -13.41 1.05
C PRO A 64 -9.35 -12.22 0.91
N ALA A 65 -9.12 -11.28 -0.01
CA ALA A 65 -9.91 -10.05 -0.11
C ALA A 65 -11.41 -10.34 -0.32
N GLY A 66 -11.73 -11.28 -1.21
CA GLY A 66 -13.11 -11.71 -1.47
C GLY A 66 -13.77 -12.31 -0.22
N TYR A 67 -13.11 -13.27 0.42
CA TYR A 67 -13.61 -13.92 1.63
C TYR A 67 -13.80 -12.93 2.79
N LEU A 68 -12.81 -12.08 3.06
CA LEU A 68 -12.86 -11.07 4.11
C LEU A 68 -13.99 -10.06 3.90
N SER A 69 -14.20 -9.64 2.65
CA SER A 69 -15.26 -8.67 2.31
C SER A 69 -16.67 -9.23 2.53
N VAL A 70 -16.88 -10.52 2.27
CA VAL A 70 -18.17 -11.21 2.50
C VAL A 70 -18.38 -11.49 3.98
N ARG A 71 -17.37 -12.03 4.67
CA ARG A 71 -17.51 -12.44 6.08
C ARG A 71 -17.62 -11.27 7.04
N PHE A 72 -16.79 -10.25 6.89
CA PHE A 72 -16.72 -9.13 7.84
C PHE A 72 -17.44 -7.87 7.36
N GLY A 73 -17.90 -7.84 6.11
CA GLY A 73 -18.41 -6.63 5.48
C GLY A 73 -17.29 -5.75 4.93
N ARG A 74 -17.62 -4.94 3.93
CA ARG A 74 -16.64 -4.19 3.12
C ARG A 74 -15.95 -3.09 3.95
N LYS A 75 -16.68 -2.47 4.90
CA LYS A 75 -16.15 -1.44 5.81
C LYS A 75 -15.13 -2.01 6.80
N LYS A 76 -15.47 -3.12 7.48
CA LYS A 76 -14.54 -3.77 8.42
C LYS A 76 -13.35 -4.40 7.69
N ALA A 77 -13.56 -4.98 6.51
CA ALA A 77 -12.47 -5.46 5.66
C ALA A 77 -11.47 -4.35 5.33
N MET A 78 -11.95 -3.14 5.01
CA MET A 78 -11.10 -1.94 4.82
C MET A 78 -10.36 -1.48 6.08
N LEU A 79 -10.89 -1.73 7.28
CA LEU A 79 -10.15 -1.48 8.53
C LEU A 79 -9.01 -2.49 8.72
N PHE A 80 -9.23 -3.76 8.39
CA PHE A 80 -8.18 -4.79 8.46
C PHE A 80 -7.00 -4.50 7.54
N VAL A 81 -7.22 -3.79 6.42
CA VAL A 81 -6.15 -3.33 5.50
C VAL A 81 -5.16 -2.37 6.17
N ASN A 82 -5.58 -1.60 7.17
CA ASN A 82 -4.69 -0.67 7.87
C ASN A 82 -3.62 -1.40 8.69
N ILE A 83 -3.86 -2.65 9.11
CA ILE A 83 -2.90 -3.43 9.90
C ILE A 83 -1.60 -3.68 9.12
N PRO A 84 -1.62 -4.32 7.92
CA PRO A 84 -0.42 -4.48 7.12
C PRO A 84 0.15 -3.14 6.63
N ALA A 85 -0.67 -2.09 6.45
CA ALA A 85 -0.18 -0.75 6.11
C ALA A 85 0.72 -0.16 7.19
N LEU A 86 0.27 -0.20 8.46
CA LEU A 86 1.03 0.30 9.61
C LEU A 86 2.28 -0.54 9.87
N LEU A 87 2.16 -1.87 9.75
CA LEU A 87 3.31 -2.77 9.90
C LEU A 87 4.37 -2.51 8.83
N SER A 88 3.95 -2.30 7.57
CA SER A 88 4.84 -1.90 6.48
C SER A 88 5.55 -0.58 6.79
N ALA A 89 4.81 0.45 7.21
CA ALA A 89 5.38 1.75 7.55
C ALA A 89 6.37 1.68 8.72
N ALA A 90 6.06 0.90 9.76
CA ALA A 90 6.95 0.68 10.90
C ALA A 90 8.23 -0.04 10.49
N LEU A 91 8.14 -1.13 9.72
CA LEU A 91 9.31 -1.88 9.26
C LEU A 91 10.21 -1.04 8.34
N MET A 92 9.62 -0.30 7.41
CA MET A 92 10.39 0.52 6.46
C MET A 92 10.97 1.76 7.13
N GLY A 93 10.24 2.41 8.03
CA GLY A 93 10.70 3.57 8.79
C GLY A 93 11.83 3.24 9.78
N LEU A 94 11.76 2.08 10.44
CA LEU A 94 12.78 1.63 11.40
C LEU A 94 13.98 0.93 10.74
N SER A 95 13.90 0.60 9.45
CA SER A 95 14.94 -0.16 8.72
C SER A 95 16.34 0.46 8.84
N ARG A 96 16.43 1.80 8.76
CA ARG A 96 17.71 2.54 8.91
C ARG A 96 18.25 2.50 10.32
N LEU A 97 17.38 2.62 11.34
CA LEU A 97 17.78 2.59 12.76
C LEU A 97 18.35 1.22 13.14
N CYS A 98 17.74 0.15 12.62
CA CYS A 98 18.18 -1.22 12.89
C CYS A 98 19.33 -1.70 12.00
N GLY A 99 19.72 -0.95 10.95
CA GLY A 99 20.74 -1.38 10.00
C GLY A 99 20.39 -2.72 9.33
N SER A 100 19.12 -2.88 8.90
CA SER A 100 18.62 -4.13 8.31
C SER A 100 17.87 -3.88 7.02
N PHE A 101 18.41 -4.43 5.93
CA PHE A 101 17.73 -4.42 4.62
C PHE A 101 16.60 -5.46 4.58
N GLU A 102 16.64 -6.48 5.43
CA GLU A 102 15.57 -7.49 5.55
C GLU A 102 14.24 -6.86 5.98
N MET A 103 14.29 -5.82 6.83
CA MET A 103 13.11 -5.04 7.21
C MET A 103 12.47 -4.33 6.01
N ILE A 104 13.27 -3.89 5.02
CA ILE A 104 12.76 -3.28 3.79
C ILE A 104 12.01 -4.32 2.96
N ILE A 105 12.58 -5.53 2.82
CA ILE A 105 11.95 -6.65 2.10
C ILE A 105 10.61 -7.01 2.76
N ALA A 106 10.61 -7.23 4.07
CA ALA A 106 9.39 -7.54 4.82
C ALA A 106 8.37 -6.40 4.73
N GLY A 107 8.81 -5.16 4.88
CA GLY A 107 7.96 -3.97 4.74
C GLY A 107 7.31 -3.86 3.35
N ARG A 108 8.04 -4.20 2.28
CA ARG A 108 7.52 -4.24 0.90
C ARG A 108 6.51 -5.37 0.70
N LEU A 109 6.73 -6.53 1.30
CA LEU A 109 5.76 -7.63 1.29
C LEU A 109 4.43 -7.19 1.92
N PHE A 110 4.47 -6.60 3.13
CA PHE A 110 3.26 -6.11 3.80
C PHE A 110 2.60 -4.94 3.06
N SER A 111 3.38 -4.04 2.46
CA SER A 111 2.86 -2.99 1.58
C SER A 111 2.11 -3.60 0.38
N GLY A 112 2.67 -4.65 -0.21
CA GLY A 112 2.03 -5.40 -1.29
C GLY A 112 0.71 -6.02 -0.85
N VAL A 113 0.69 -6.71 0.30
CA VAL A 113 -0.54 -7.31 0.87
C VAL A 113 -1.60 -6.24 1.11
N CYS A 114 -1.21 -5.10 1.70
CA CYS A 114 -2.08 -3.95 1.88
C CYS A 114 -2.65 -3.46 0.54
N GLY A 115 -1.79 -3.22 -0.45
CA GLY A 115 -2.20 -2.76 -1.79
C GLY A 115 -3.16 -3.74 -2.48
N GLY A 116 -2.87 -5.04 -2.41
CA GLY A 116 -3.74 -6.09 -2.97
C GLY A 116 -5.12 -6.13 -2.31
N LEU A 117 -5.18 -6.14 -0.98
CA LEU A 117 -6.44 -6.10 -0.24
C LEU A 117 -7.23 -4.81 -0.53
N ALA A 118 -6.57 -3.66 -0.41
CA ALA A 118 -7.19 -2.35 -0.55
C ALA A 118 -7.84 -2.18 -1.93
N LEU A 119 -7.10 -2.52 -2.98
CA LEU A 119 -7.53 -2.37 -4.37
C LEU A 119 -8.74 -3.25 -4.68
N ASN A 120 -8.70 -4.54 -4.29
CA ASN A 120 -9.79 -5.48 -4.54
C ASN A 120 -11.06 -5.07 -3.78
N ILE A 121 -10.96 -4.76 -2.48
CA ILE A 121 -12.12 -4.32 -1.68
C ILE A 121 -12.68 -3.01 -2.25
N HIS A 122 -11.82 -2.11 -2.73
CA HIS A 122 -12.24 -0.86 -3.35
C HIS A 122 -13.09 -1.09 -4.60
N PHE A 123 -12.62 -1.93 -5.53
CA PHE A 123 -13.36 -2.26 -6.75
C PHE A 123 -14.68 -2.98 -6.45
N MET A 124 -14.70 -3.86 -5.45
CA MET A 124 -15.94 -4.51 -5.01
C MET A 124 -16.95 -3.49 -4.47
N TYR A 125 -16.52 -2.62 -3.54
CA TYR A 125 -17.37 -1.59 -2.96
C TYR A 125 -17.91 -0.62 -4.02
N ALA A 126 -17.02 -0.17 -4.92
CA ALA A 126 -17.38 0.65 -6.07
C ALA A 126 -18.43 -0.01 -6.97
N GLY A 127 -18.25 -1.28 -7.31
CA GLY A 127 -19.18 -2.03 -8.16
C GLY A 127 -20.53 -2.32 -7.50
N GLU A 128 -20.57 -2.44 -6.18
CA GLU A 128 -21.80 -2.64 -5.40
C GLU A 128 -22.61 -1.35 -5.21
N CYS A 129 -21.94 -0.21 -5.04
CA CYS A 129 -22.60 1.09 -4.88
C CYS A 129 -22.99 1.72 -6.23
N ALA A 130 -22.38 1.28 -7.34
CA ALA A 130 -22.64 1.84 -8.66
C ALA A 130 -24.05 1.51 -9.21
N PRO A 131 -24.86 2.50 -9.61
CA PRO A 131 -26.04 2.22 -10.43
C PRO A 131 -25.60 1.64 -11.78
N ARG A 132 -26.40 0.73 -12.37
CA ARG A 132 -26.03 -0.05 -13.57
C ARG A 132 -25.47 0.80 -14.72
N ASN A 133 -25.96 2.03 -14.87
CA ASN A 133 -25.62 2.93 -15.97
C ASN A 133 -24.34 3.77 -15.72
N LEU A 134 -23.83 3.85 -14.49
CA LEU A 134 -22.65 4.66 -14.11
C LEU A 134 -21.45 3.85 -13.64
N ARG A 135 -21.50 2.50 -13.75
CA ARG A 135 -20.40 1.61 -13.36
C ARG A 135 -19.06 1.99 -13.99
N GLY A 136 -19.07 2.36 -15.28
CA GLY A 136 -17.87 2.82 -15.98
C GLY A 136 -17.26 4.08 -15.36
N LEU A 137 -18.09 5.04 -14.95
CA LEU A 137 -17.63 6.28 -14.33
C LEU A 137 -16.95 6.02 -12.98
N ILE A 138 -17.47 5.10 -12.16
CA ILE A 138 -16.85 4.77 -10.88
C ILE A 138 -15.48 4.12 -11.06
N THR A 139 -15.33 3.21 -12.03
CA THR A 139 -14.03 2.63 -12.37
C THR A 139 -13.02 3.71 -12.78
N ILE A 140 -13.45 4.71 -13.57
CA ILE A 140 -12.60 5.84 -13.94
C ILE A 140 -12.13 6.60 -12.71
N THR A 141 -13.01 6.89 -11.73
CA THR A 141 -12.59 7.59 -10.50
C THR A 141 -11.52 6.82 -9.71
N ALA A 142 -11.57 5.48 -9.70
CA ALA A 142 -10.56 4.66 -9.05
C ALA A 142 -9.22 4.74 -9.80
N SER A 143 -9.24 4.66 -11.13
CA SER A 143 -8.06 4.83 -11.97
C SER A 143 -7.44 6.23 -11.84
N THR A 144 -8.25 7.28 -11.77
CA THR A 144 -7.79 8.65 -11.50
C THR A 144 -7.14 8.77 -10.12
N ALA A 145 -7.70 8.12 -9.09
CA ALA A 145 -7.10 8.11 -7.76
C ALA A 145 -5.73 7.39 -7.74
N ILE A 146 -5.57 6.29 -8.49
CA ILE A 146 -4.27 5.64 -8.67
C ILE A 146 -3.28 6.58 -9.35
N ALA A 147 -3.71 7.28 -10.42
CA ALA A 147 -2.86 8.22 -11.14
C ALA A 147 -2.42 9.38 -10.23
N LEU A 148 -3.35 9.92 -9.43
CA LEU A 148 -3.06 10.96 -8.45
C LEU A 148 -2.09 10.45 -7.36
N GLY A 149 -2.26 9.22 -6.88
CA GLY A 149 -1.32 8.59 -5.95
C GLY A 149 0.09 8.48 -6.52
N LYS A 150 0.20 8.09 -7.80
CA LYS A 150 1.50 8.06 -8.51
C LYS A 150 2.11 9.45 -8.63
N PHE A 151 1.31 10.44 -9.00
CA PHE A 151 1.77 11.83 -9.10
C PHE A 151 2.31 12.35 -7.76
N VAL A 152 1.55 12.15 -6.68
CA VAL A 152 1.99 12.54 -5.34
C VAL A 152 3.24 11.78 -4.92
N GLY A 153 3.35 10.48 -5.21
CA GLY A 153 4.55 9.70 -4.88
C GLY A 153 5.80 10.19 -5.59
N PHE A 154 5.70 10.57 -6.87
CA PHE A 154 6.82 11.21 -7.57
C PHE A 154 7.12 12.61 -7.03
N ALA A 155 6.09 13.40 -6.69
CA ALA A 155 6.28 14.73 -6.11
C ALA A 155 6.98 14.67 -4.75
N LEU A 156 6.59 13.74 -3.88
CA LEU A 156 7.26 13.52 -2.59
C LEU A 156 8.69 12.98 -2.78
N GLY A 157 8.89 12.16 -3.82
CA GLY A 157 10.19 11.63 -4.19
C GLY A 157 11.16 12.62 -4.83
N LEU A 158 10.77 13.89 -5.01
CA LEU A 158 11.69 14.94 -5.46
C LEU A 158 12.79 15.17 -4.41
N ARG A 159 14.00 15.43 -4.90
CA ARG A 159 15.18 15.72 -4.06
C ARG A 159 14.96 16.93 -3.14
N GLU A 160 14.18 17.90 -3.58
CA GLU A 160 13.83 19.11 -2.82
C GLU A 160 12.80 18.86 -1.69
N VAL A 161 12.16 17.67 -1.66
CA VAL A 161 11.06 17.36 -0.72
C VAL A 161 11.49 16.29 0.29
N LEU A 162 11.46 15.01 -0.11
CA LEU A 162 11.83 13.87 0.74
C LEU A 162 12.82 12.91 0.05
N GLY A 163 13.21 13.19 -1.20
CA GLY A 163 14.20 12.43 -1.96
C GLY A 163 15.65 12.70 -1.55
N VAL A 164 15.89 12.98 -0.27
CA VAL A 164 17.25 13.14 0.30
C VAL A 164 17.65 11.89 1.06
N ASP A 165 18.94 11.61 1.12
CA ASP A 165 19.46 10.41 1.81
C ASP A 165 18.94 10.30 3.25
N ALA A 166 18.87 11.40 4.01
CA ALA A 166 18.38 11.38 5.39
C ALA A 166 16.91 10.92 5.53
N LEU A 167 16.05 11.23 4.55
CA LEU A 167 14.59 11.16 4.68
C LEU A 167 13.95 10.00 3.88
N TRP A 168 14.73 9.19 3.15
CA TRP A 168 14.16 8.06 2.41
C TRP A 168 13.36 7.05 3.27
N PRO A 169 13.70 6.75 4.54
CA PRO A 169 12.87 5.87 5.37
C PRO A 169 11.52 6.51 5.71
N ILE A 170 11.49 7.83 5.87
CA ILE A 170 10.27 8.60 6.15
C ILE A 170 9.39 8.65 4.89
N LEU A 171 10.00 8.84 3.71
CA LEU A 171 9.29 8.76 2.43
C LEU A 171 8.60 7.39 2.27
N MET A 172 9.30 6.32 2.64
CA MET A 172 8.74 4.96 2.60
C MET A 172 7.64 4.74 3.65
N ALA A 173 7.82 5.31 4.85
CA ALA A 173 6.83 5.27 5.93
C ALA A 173 5.60 6.16 5.68
N PHE A 174 5.63 7.04 4.67
CA PHE A 174 4.54 7.95 4.33
C PHE A 174 3.22 7.22 4.01
N ASN A 175 3.26 5.91 3.71
CA ASN A 175 2.06 5.08 3.58
C ASN A 175 1.15 5.10 4.81
N ALA A 176 1.73 5.33 6.01
CA ALA A 176 0.96 5.42 7.24
C ALA A 176 -0.03 6.58 7.22
N LEU A 177 0.29 7.70 6.54
CA LEU A 177 -0.56 8.88 6.56
C LEU A 177 -1.89 8.64 5.83
N PRO A 178 -1.93 8.14 4.57
CA PRO A 178 -3.18 7.73 3.94
C PRO A 178 -3.92 6.66 4.72
N ALA A 179 -3.22 5.73 5.39
CA ALA A 179 -3.86 4.68 6.20
C ALA A 179 -4.57 5.26 7.43
N LEU A 180 -3.93 6.23 8.10
CA LEU A 180 -4.53 6.95 9.22
C LEU A 180 -5.73 7.80 8.78
N VAL A 181 -5.60 8.53 7.67
CA VAL A 181 -6.73 9.29 7.09
C VAL A 181 -7.88 8.35 6.74
N GLN A 182 -7.59 7.18 6.17
CA GLN A 182 -8.60 6.16 5.89
C GLN A 182 -9.24 5.63 7.17
N LEU A 183 -8.47 5.40 8.24
CA LEU A 183 -8.98 4.95 9.54
C LEU A 183 -9.88 5.98 10.22
N LEU A 184 -9.59 7.28 10.06
CA LEU A 184 -10.42 8.37 10.59
C LEU A 184 -11.68 8.63 9.76
N THR A 185 -11.62 8.45 8.44
CA THR A 185 -12.75 8.73 7.53
C THR A 185 -13.73 7.56 7.40
N LEU A 186 -13.26 6.31 7.46
CA LEU A 186 -14.10 5.11 7.33
C LEU A 186 -15.26 5.02 8.33
N PRO A 187 -15.13 5.39 9.63
CA PRO A 187 -16.23 5.35 10.58
C PRO A 187 -17.45 6.16 10.14
N PHE A 188 -17.24 7.29 9.45
CA PHE A 188 -18.30 8.19 8.98
C PHE A 188 -18.97 7.73 7.68
N PHE A 189 -18.38 6.79 6.95
CA PHE A 189 -18.99 6.27 5.72
C PHE A 189 -20.01 5.16 6.01
N PRO A 190 -21.17 5.18 5.32
CA PRO A 190 -22.16 4.11 5.41
C PRO A 190 -21.61 2.80 4.84
N GLU A 191 -22.08 1.69 5.41
CA GLU A 191 -21.70 0.36 4.96
C GLU A 191 -22.32 0.06 3.58
N SER A 192 -21.76 -0.89 2.81
CA SER A 192 -22.27 -1.22 1.46
C SER A 192 -23.76 -1.59 1.53
N PRO A 193 -24.67 -0.90 0.83
CA PRO A 193 -26.11 -1.17 0.86
C PRO A 193 -26.43 -2.62 0.46
N ARG A 194 -25.61 -3.20 -0.42
CA ARG A 194 -25.74 -4.59 -0.86
C ARG A 194 -25.34 -5.59 0.22
N TYR A 195 -24.32 -5.29 1.03
CA TYR A 195 -23.95 -6.10 2.20
C TYR A 195 -25.06 -6.10 3.25
N LEU A 196 -25.65 -4.93 3.52
CA LEU A 196 -26.76 -4.79 4.46
C LEU A 196 -27.99 -5.59 4.00
N LEU A 197 -28.34 -5.50 2.71
CA LEU A 197 -29.50 -6.21 2.13
C LEU A 197 -29.32 -7.72 1.98
N ILE A 198 -28.18 -8.18 1.45
CA ILE A 198 -27.99 -9.59 1.04
C ILE A 198 -27.34 -10.42 2.14
N ASP A 199 -26.24 -9.92 2.71
CA ASP A 199 -25.44 -10.68 3.69
C ASP A 199 -25.96 -10.48 5.12
N LYS A 200 -26.47 -9.29 5.46
CA LYS A 200 -26.97 -8.96 6.80
C LYS A 200 -28.51 -9.06 6.94
N LYS A 201 -29.24 -9.16 5.83
CA LYS A 201 -30.73 -9.17 5.74
C LYS A 201 -31.41 -8.00 6.45
N ASP A 202 -30.71 -6.89 6.60
CA ASP A 202 -31.17 -5.72 7.34
C ASP A 202 -31.68 -4.66 6.36
N LYS A 203 -33.01 -4.58 6.23
CA LYS A 203 -33.69 -3.68 5.29
C LYS A 203 -33.71 -2.22 5.78
N GLU A 204 -33.56 -1.98 7.09
CA GLU A 204 -33.73 -0.64 7.67
C GLU A 204 -32.50 0.26 7.48
N GLY A 205 -31.30 -0.30 7.34
CA GLY A 205 -30.07 0.45 7.01
C GLY A 205 -29.94 0.87 5.55
N CYS A 206 -30.98 0.65 4.73
CA CYS A 206 -30.96 0.86 3.28
C CYS A 206 -31.68 2.13 2.82
N ILE A 207 -32.04 3.02 3.76
CA ILE A 207 -32.72 4.30 3.51
C ILE A 207 -31.69 5.41 3.38
#